data_AF-A0A9X2D4L5-F1
#
_entry.id   AF-A0A9X2D4L5-F1
#
_cell.length_a   1.000
_cell.length_b   1.000
_cell.length_c   1.000
_cell.angle_alpha   90.00
_cell.angle_beta   90.00
_cell.angle_gamma   90.00
#
_symmetry.space_group_name_H-M   'P 1'
#
loop_
_entity.id
_entity.type
_entity.pdbx_description
1 polymer ?
#
loop_
_entity_poly.entity_id
_entity_poly.type
_entity_poly.pdbx_seq_one_letter_code
_entity_poly.pdbx_strand_id
1 'polypeptide(L)'
;MSTPTDEGEGTLAPVVRLTERSRTDLPGGFRAIRARRRREAERTARVPEPGEVAHVAGEVRVAVGSGSLVFGSHPSCDVVLPGLHARHAVLGRDGAGRLVLSALSGSTRVDGVPVLNQVVDEAARVVMAGHRIALLLPRPAPRLV
;
A
#
# COMPACT_ATOMS: atom_id res chain seq x y z
N MET A 1 11.67 69.94 14.77
CA MET A 1 10.26 69.91 14.31
C MET A 1 9.88 68.45 14.18
N SER A 2 9.51 67.76 15.27
CA SER A 2 8.18 67.74 15.91
C SER A 2 7.15 67.08 14.97
N THR A 3 6.98 65.74 14.93
CA THR A 3 6.26 64.80 15.84
C THR A 3 4.73 64.71 15.52
N PRO A 4 3.96 63.74 16.04
CA PRO A 4 3.30 62.66 15.28
C PRO A 4 1.78 62.60 15.59
N THR A 5 1.00 61.64 15.05
CA THR A 5 -0.31 61.20 15.64
C THR A 5 -0.63 59.78 15.09
N ASP A 6 -0.57 58.69 15.88
CA ASP A 6 -1.62 58.16 16.80
C ASP A 6 -2.82 57.56 16.01
N GLU A 7 -3.47 56.42 16.25
CA GLU A 7 -3.47 55.25 17.16
C GLU A 7 -4.24 54.15 16.38
N GLY A 8 -4.38 52.88 16.74
CA GLY A 8 -4.33 52.14 17.99
C GLY A 8 -4.65 50.67 17.61
N GLU A 9 -4.08 49.67 18.26
CA GLU A 9 -4.46 49.13 19.57
C GLU A 9 -5.40 47.91 19.39
N GLY A 10 -5.12 46.83 20.13
CA GLY A 10 -5.86 45.55 20.05
C GLY A 10 -4.95 44.32 20.03
N THR A 11 -4.04 44.13 20.99
CA THR A 11 -4.30 43.48 22.30
C THR A 11 -3.98 41.97 22.30
N LEU A 12 -2.82 41.69 22.90
CA LEU A 12 -2.49 40.64 23.90
C LEU A 12 -2.82 39.17 23.58
N ALA A 13 -1.78 38.32 23.49
CA ALA A 13 -1.31 37.43 24.58
C ALA A 13 -0.10 36.59 24.08
N PRO A 14 0.59 35.77 24.91
CA PRO A 14 1.96 36.09 25.31
C PRO A 14 3.02 35.11 24.80
N VAL A 15 4.24 35.63 24.90
CA VAL A 15 5.56 35.01 24.80
C VAL A 15 5.68 33.69 25.56
N VAL A 16 6.10 32.63 24.88
CA VAL A 16 6.86 31.54 25.50
C VAL A 16 8.26 31.53 24.90
N ARG A 17 9.19 32.14 25.64
CA ARG A 17 10.63 31.97 25.46
C ARG A 17 10.97 30.54 25.84
N LEU A 18 11.36 29.72 24.86
CA LEU A 18 12.09 28.49 25.14
C LEU A 18 13.57 28.83 25.28
N THR A 19 13.97 28.94 26.53
CA THR A 19 15.37 28.98 26.97
C THR A 19 16.11 27.74 26.51
N GLU A 20 17.22 27.94 25.80
CA GLU A 20 18.29 26.96 25.68
C GLU A 20 18.85 26.66 27.08
N ARG A 21 18.74 25.41 27.54
CA ARG A 21 19.72 24.83 28.47
C ARG A 21 19.91 23.34 28.23
N SER A 22 21.18 23.02 28.11
CA SER A 22 21.82 21.77 28.53
C SER A 22 21.62 20.53 27.66
N ARG A 23 22.59 20.38 26.75
CA ARG A 23 23.31 19.10 26.56
C ARG A 23 23.71 18.53 27.92
N THR A 24 23.24 17.32 28.24
CA THR A 24 24.08 16.12 28.47
C THR A 24 23.20 14.92 28.80
N ASP A 25 23.65 13.76 28.29
CA ASP A 25 23.29 12.39 28.68
C ASP A 25 21.89 11.87 28.36
N LEU A 26 21.83 10.98 27.35
CA LEU A 26 21.63 9.55 27.60
C LEU A 26 21.79 8.74 26.28
N PRO A 27 22.48 7.59 26.31
CA PRO A 27 22.71 6.75 25.14
C PRO A 27 21.54 5.78 24.92
N GLY A 28 21.22 5.53 23.65
CA GLY A 28 20.55 4.30 23.22
C GLY A 28 19.08 4.11 23.60
N GLY A 29 18.15 4.66 22.82
CA GLY A 29 16.70 4.40 23.01
C GLY A 29 15.86 4.18 21.76
N PHE A 30 16.34 4.56 20.57
CA PHE A 30 15.52 4.56 19.34
C PHE A 30 15.41 3.20 18.63
N ARG A 31 15.97 2.11 19.18
CA ARG A 31 15.86 0.76 18.60
C ARG A 31 14.66 -0.06 19.10
N ALA A 32 13.99 0.35 20.17
CA ALA A 32 12.92 -0.47 20.78
C ALA A 32 11.57 -0.37 20.06
N ILE A 33 11.25 0.75 19.40
CA ILE A 33 9.92 0.96 18.80
C ILE A 33 9.73 0.11 17.53
N ARG A 34 10.80 -0.17 16.77
CA ARG A 34 10.72 -1.02 15.56
C ARG A 34 10.55 -2.52 15.87
N ALA A 35 10.94 -2.98 17.05
CA ALA A 35 10.85 -4.39 17.41
C ALA A 35 9.44 -4.83 17.81
N ARG A 36 8.58 -3.91 18.28
CA ARG A 36 7.22 -4.25 18.75
C ARG A 36 6.22 -4.43 17.60
N ARG A 37 6.31 -3.63 16.52
CA ARG A 37 5.51 -3.85 15.30
C ARG A 37 5.86 -5.14 14.54
N ARG A 38 7.08 -5.66 14.75
CA ARG A 38 7.53 -6.89 14.08
C ARG A 38 6.85 -8.15 14.62
N ARG A 39 6.42 -8.16 15.89
CA ARG A 39 5.77 -9.32 16.51
C ARG A 39 4.25 -9.38 16.30
N GLU A 40 3.59 -8.25 16.01
CA GLU A 40 2.16 -8.25 15.64
C GLU A 40 1.93 -8.70 14.18
N ALA A 41 2.90 -8.50 13.30
CA ALA A 41 2.83 -8.94 11.91
C ALA A 41 2.90 -10.49 11.74
N GLU A 42 3.38 -11.21 12.75
CA GLU A 42 3.55 -12.67 12.69
C GLU A 42 2.35 -13.48 13.19
N ARG A 43 1.37 -12.87 13.88
CA ARG A 43 0.38 -13.63 14.65
C ARG A 43 -1.05 -13.60 14.11
N THR A 44 -1.32 -12.87 13.03
CA THR A 44 -2.65 -12.90 12.42
C THR A 44 -2.49 -13.15 10.93
N ALA A 45 -2.29 -14.43 10.59
CA ALA A 45 -2.64 -14.94 9.26
C ALA A 45 -4.15 -14.82 9.07
N ARG A 46 -4.63 -13.57 8.98
CA ARG A 46 -5.96 -13.26 8.51
C ARG A 46 -5.92 -13.52 7.01
N VAL A 47 -6.80 -14.37 6.53
CA VAL A 47 -7.05 -14.45 5.09
C VAL A 47 -7.49 -13.04 4.68
N PRO A 48 -6.77 -12.37 3.77
CA PRO A 48 -7.19 -11.05 3.31
C PRO A 48 -8.60 -11.16 2.71
N GLU A 49 -9.48 -10.25 3.09
CA GLU A 49 -10.81 -10.13 2.49
C GLU A 49 -10.67 -9.82 0.97
N PRO A 50 -11.69 -10.09 0.13
CA PRO A 50 -11.60 -9.83 -1.30
C PRO A 50 -11.23 -8.35 -1.59
N GLY A 51 -10.10 -8.13 -2.28
CA GLY A 51 -9.54 -6.78 -2.52
C GLY A 51 -8.57 -6.28 -1.43
N GLU A 52 -8.39 -7.01 -0.34
CA GLU A 52 -7.39 -6.70 0.69
C GLU A 52 -6.00 -7.19 0.25
N VAL A 53 -5.00 -6.34 0.51
CA VAL A 53 -3.61 -6.54 0.08
C VAL A 53 -2.76 -6.81 1.31
N ALA A 54 -2.14 -7.98 1.38
CA ALA A 54 -1.25 -8.36 2.46
C ALA A 54 0.19 -8.45 1.98
N HIS A 55 1.11 -7.76 2.64
CA HIS A 55 2.54 -7.88 2.37
C HIS A 55 3.14 -8.97 3.26
N VAL A 56 3.55 -10.10 2.68
CA VAL A 56 4.14 -11.23 3.40
C VAL A 56 5.52 -11.53 2.82
N ALA A 57 6.56 -11.41 3.64
CA ALA A 57 7.94 -11.78 3.26
C ALA A 57 8.47 -11.16 1.94
N GLY A 58 8.02 -9.96 1.58
CA GLY A 58 8.41 -9.28 0.34
C GLY A 58 7.55 -9.62 -0.88
N GLU A 59 6.47 -10.37 -0.69
CA GLU A 59 5.45 -10.67 -1.69
C GLU A 59 4.13 -9.99 -1.32
N VAL A 60 3.40 -9.55 -2.34
CA VAL A 60 2.08 -8.92 -2.22
C VAL A 60 1.03 -9.99 -2.48
N ARG A 61 0.28 -10.35 -1.46
CA ARG A 61 -0.83 -11.30 -1.56
C ARG A 61 -2.12 -10.55 -1.75
N VAL A 62 -2.87 -10.91 -2.79
CA VAL A 62 -4.13 -10.24 -3.14
C VAL A 62 -5.22 -11.28 -3.21
N ALA A 63 -6.27 -11.11 -2.39
CA ALA A 63 -7.46 -11.94 -2.47
C ALA A 63 -8.33 -11.51 -3.65
N VAL A 64 -8.47 -12.40 -4.63
CA VAL A 64 -9.17 -12.13 -5.88
C VAL A 64 -10.61 -12.59 -5.78
N GLY A 65 -11.52 -11.66 -5.58
CA GLY A 65 -12.96 -11.92 -5.51
C GLY A 65 -13.63 -12.17 -6.87
N SER A 66 -14.91 -11.86 -6.93
CA SER A 66 -15.70 -11.88 -8.17
C SER A 66 -15.55 -10.61 -9.03
N GLY A 67 -15.01 -9.52 -8.45
CA GLY A 67 -14.80 -8.24 -9.13
C GLY A 67 -13.44 -8.15 -9.84
N SER A 68 -13.26 -7.05 -10.58
CA SER A 68 -11.96 -6.65 -11.12
C SER A 68 -11.15 -5.87 -10.09
N LEU A 69 -9.83 -6.08 -10.08
CA LEU A 69 -8.87 -5.38 -9.24
C LEU A 69 -7.90 -4.58 -10.11
N VAL A 70 -7.73 -3.31 -9.81
CA VAL A 70 -6.81 -2.41 -10.49
C VAL A 70 -5.56 -2.23 -9.65
N PHE A 71 -4.41 -2.50 -10.27
CA PHE A 71 -3.08 -2.29 -9.71
C PHE A 71 -2.50 -0.98 -10.21
N GLY A 72 -1.95 -0.17 -9.32
CA GLY A 72 -1.29 1.08 -9.70
C GLY A 72 -0.66 1.79 -8.51
N SER A 73 -0.15 3.00 -8.75
CA SER A 73 0.36 3.89 -7.69
C SER A 73 -0.63 4.98 -7.29
N HIS A 74 -1.75 5.12 -8.00
CA HIS A 74 -2.76 6.12 -7.70
C HIS A 74 -3.70 5.63 -6.57
N PRO A 75 -4.13 6.50 -5.64
CA PRO A 75 -5.01 6.11 -4.53
C PRO A 75 -6.42 5.65 -4.96
N SER A 76 -6.78 5.83 -6.24
CA SER A 76 -8.04 5.32 -6.80
C SER A 76 -7.94 3.86 -7.26
N CYS A 77 -6.77 3.22 -7.14
CA CYS A 77 -6.58 1.81 -7.47
C CYS A 77 -6.91 0.94 -6.27
N ASP A 78 -7.40 -0.28 -6.53
CA ASP A 78 -7.69 -1.27 -5.48
C ASP A 78 -6.41 -1.73 -4.80
N VAL A 79 -5.36 -1.95 -5.60
CA VAL A 79 -4.04 -2.35 -5.11
C VAL A 79 -3.04 -1.24 -5.40
N VAL A 80 -2.71 -0.48 -4.36
CA VAL A 80 -1.77 0.64 -4.46
C VAL A 80 -0.37 0.19 -4.07
N LEU A 81 0.56 0.22 -5.03
CA LEU A 81 1.95 -0.17 -4.83
C LEU A 81 2.89 0.93 -5.34
N PRO A 82 3.98 1.24 -4.60
CA PRO A 82 4.95 2.26 -5.03
C PRO A 82 5.76 1.78 -6.23
N GLY A 83 6.07 2.68 -7.17
CA GLY A 83 6.88 2.38 -8.35
C GLY A 83 6.12 1.79 -9.54
N LEU A 84 4.81 1.54 -9.41
CA LEU A 84 3.94 1.26 -10.54
C LEU A 84 3.47 2.57 -11.20
N HIS A 85 2.97 2.46 -12.43
CA HIS A 85 2.25 3.55 -13.06
C HIS A 85 0.91 3.83 -12.35
N ALA A 86 0.32 5.01 -12.61
CA ALA A 86 -0.95 5.42 -11.99
C ALA A 86 -2.05 4.36 -12.13
N ARG A 87 -2.15 3.72 -13.30
CA ARG A 87 -2.93 2.49 -13.56
C ARG A 87 -2.06 1.53 -14.36
N HIS A 88 -1.51 0.52 -13.69
CA HIS A 88 -0.48 -0.37 -14.24
C HIS A 88 -1.08 -1.65 -14.83
N ALA A 89 -1.94 -2.34 -14.09
CA ALA A 89 -2.60 -3.55 -14.56
C ALA A 89 -4.00 -3.67 -14.00
N VAL A 90 -4.82 -4.50 -14.64
CA VAL A 90 -6.15 -4.88 -14.18
C VAL A 90 -6.22 -6.39 -14.17
N LEU A 91 -6.64 -6.96 -13.04
CA LEU A 91 -6.96 -8.37 -12.92
C LEU A 91 -8.49 -8.48 -12.88
N GLY A 92 -9.07 -9.25 -13.78
CA GLY A 92 -10.51 -9.48 -13.82
C GLY A 92 -10.83 -10.93 -14.12
N ARG A 93 -12.12 -11.21 -14.33
CA ARG A 93 -12.57 -12.48 -14.88
C ARG A 93 -13.11 -12.27 -16.29
N ASP A 94 -12.86 -13.22 -17.18
CA ASP A 94 -13.50 -13.24 -18.50
C ASP A 94 -14.94 -13.80 -18.44
N GLY A 95 -15.63 -13.85 -19.58
CA GLY A 95 -16.97 -14.41 -19.68
C GLY A 95 -17.05 -15.92 -19.36
N ALA A 96 -15.91 -16.62 -19.32
CA ALA A 96 -15.82 -18.01 -18.89
C ALA A 96 -15.44 -18.15 -17.40
N GLY A 97 -15.30 -17.03 -16.68
CA GLY A 97 -14.94 -16.98 -15.27
C GLY A 97 -13.45 -17.21 -14.99
N ARG A 98 -12.59 -17.28 -16.00
CA ARG A 98 -11.14 -17.44 -15.85
C ARG A 98 -10.52 -16.11 -15.43
N LEU A 99 -9.49 -16.14 -14.58
CA LEU A 99 -8.78 -14.93 -14.22
C LEU A 99 -7.94 -14.45 -15.39
N VAL A 100 -8.04 -13.17 -15.70
CA VAL A 100 -7.32 -12.51 -16.79
C VAL A 100 -6.59 -11.31 -16.24
N LEU A 101 -5.27 -11.30 -16.40
CA LEU A 101 -4.42 -10.17 -16.08
C LEU A 101 -4.14 -9.38 -17.35
N SER A 102 -4.58 -8.12 -17.37
CA SER A 102 -4.34 -7.17 -18.45
C SER A 102 -3.39 -6.06 -17.97
N ALA A 103 -2.20 -5.99 -18.57
CA ALA A 103 -1.25 -4.92 -18.33
C ALA A 103 -1.64 -3.69 -19.17
N LEU A 104 -1.90 -2.58 -18.49
CA LEU A 104 -2.25 -1.30 -19.13
C LEU A 104 -1.01 -0.45 -19.40
N SER A 105 -0.03 -0.48 -18.50
CA SER A 105 1.20 0.28 -18.63
C SER A 105 2.34 -0.38 -17.86
N GLY A 106 3.57 -0.08 -18.27
CA GLY A 106 4.79 -0.59 -17.62
C GLY A 106 5.12 -2.04 -17.95
N SER A 107 5.96 -2.64 -17.10
CA SER A 107 6.37 -4.04 -17.22
C SER A 107 5.56 -4.92 -16.28
N THR A 108 4.78 -5.81 -16.87
CA THR A 108 4.09 -6.91 -16.18
C THR A 108 4.59 -8.21 -16.77
N ARG A 109 5.05 -9.10 -15.91
CA ARG A 109 5.52 -10.43 -16.28
C ARG A 109 4.71 -11.49 -15.56
N VAL A 110 4.39 -12.56 -16.26
CA VAL A 110 3.79 -13.76 -15.69
C VAL A 110 4.72 -14.91 -16.03
N ASP A 111 5.16 -15.64 -15.01
CA ASP A 111 6.14 -16.72 -15.12
C ASP A 111 7.44 -16.31 -15.84
N GLY A 112 7.81 -15.03 -15.69
CA GLY A 112 9.00 -14.43 -16.30
C GLY A 112 8.78 -13.86 -17.71
N VAL A 113 7.65 -14.12 -18.35
CA VAL A 113 7.32 -13.65 -19.71
C VAL A 113 6.56 -12.32 -19.63
N PRO A 114 6.98 -11.26 -20.37
CA PRO A 114 6.23 -10.01 -20.42
C PRO A 114 4.90 -10.20 -21.14
N VAL A 115 3.81 -9.76 -20.54
CA VAL A 115 2.46 -9.95 -21.09
C VAL A 115 1.64 -8.67 -21.07
N LEU A 116 0.81 -8.52 -22.10
CA LEU A 116 -0.21 -7.47 -22.20
C LEU A 116 -1.57 -7.96 -21.72
N ASN A 117 -1.92 -9.19 -22.05
CA ASN A 117 -3.16 -9.81 -21.63
C ASN A 117 -2.97 -11.33 -21.54
N GLN A 118 -3.15 -11.91 -20.36
CA GLN A 118 -2.94 -13.34 -20.14
C GLN A 118 -3.93 -13.90 -19.11
N VAL A 119 -4.40 -15.11 -19.39
CA VAL A 119 -5.15 -15.91 -18.40
C VAL A 119 -4.16 -16.40 -17.34
N VAL A 120 -4.43 -16.08 -16.08
CA VAL A 120 -3.61 -16.47 -14.93
C VAL A 120 -4.39 -17.37 -13.98
N ASP A 121 -3.70 -18.10 -13.13
CA ASP A 121 -4.28 -18.88 -12.04
C ASP A 121 -3.62 -18.50 -10.70
N GLU A 122 -3.98 -19.20 -9.62
CA GLU A 122 -3.40 -18.98 -8.29
C GLU A 122 -1.91 -19.38 -8.18
N ALA A 123 -1.42 -20.23 -9.08
CA ALA A 123 -0.03 -20.69 -9.11
C ALA A 123 0.87 -19.78 -9.97
N ALA A 124 0.29 -18.94 -10.80
CA ALA A 124 0.99 -18.03 -11.70
C ALA A 124 1.90 -17.06 -10.94
N ARG A 125 3.16 -16.96 -11.36
CA ARG A 125 4.13 -16.03 -10.76
C ARG A 125 4.02 -14.67 -11.42
N VAL A 126 3.21 -13.80 -10.83
CA VAL A 126 2.99 -12.45 -11.37
C VAL A 126 4.04 -11.49 -10.79
N VAL A 127 4.70 -10.74 -11.66
CA VAL A 127 5.66 -9.69 -11.29
C VAL A 127 5.30 -8.38 -11.97
N MET A 128 5.05 -7.33 -11.18
CA MET A 128 4.69 -6.00 -11.67
C MET A 128 5.70 -4.98 -11.17
N ALA A 129 6.47 -4.35 -12.07
CA ALA A 129 7.49 -3.36 -11.71
C ALA A 129 8.46 -3.81 -10.58
N GLY A 130 8.75 -5.12 -10.53
CA GLY A 130 9.62 -5.72 -9.49
C GLY A 130 8.89 -6.25 -8.24
N HIS A 131 7.60 -5.95 -8.07
CA HIS A 131 6.76 -6.53 -7.01
C HIS A 131 6.30 -7.92 -7.40
N ARG A 132 6.51 -8.89 -6.51
CA ARG A 132 5.95 -10.24 -6.65
C ARG A 132 4.53 -10.23 -6.12
N ILE A 133 3.58 -10.64 -6.95
CA ILE A 133 2.17 -10.69 -6.63
C ILE A 133 1.72 -12.14 -6.60
N ALA A 134 1.22 -12.59 -5.46
CA ALA A 134 0.57 -13.89 -5.29
C ALA A 134 -0.95 -13.71 -5.28
N LEU A 135 -1.63 -14.45 -6.14
CA LEU A 135 -3.08 -14.42 -6.26
C LEU A 135 -3.70 -15.46 -5.32
N LEU A 136 -4.54 -15.00 -4.41
CA LEU A 136 -5.29 -15.87 -3.50
C LEU A 136 -6.73 -15.95 -3.98
N LEU A 137 -7.12 -17.10 -4.51
CA LEU A 137 -8.51 -17.36 -4.86
C LEU A 137 -9.29 -17.76 -3.59
N PRO A 138 -10.43 -17.12 -3.29
CA PRO A 138 -11.32 -17.63 -2.26
C PRO A 138 -11.78 -19.01 -2.71
N ARG A 139 -11.52 -20.02 -1.86
CA ARG A 139 -11.95 -21.39 -2.12
C ARG A 139 -13.46 -21.37 -2.40
N PRO A 140 -13.95 -21.94 -3.50
CA PRO A 140 -15.39 -22.02 -3.73
C PRO A 140 -16.00 -22.77 -2.55
N ALA A 141 -16.98 -22.15 -1.88
CA ALA A 141 -17.73 -22.83 -0.84
C ALA A 141 -18.31 -24.12 -1.44
N PRO A 142 -18.16 -25.28 -0.78
CA PRO A 142 -18.77 -26.50 -1.27
C PRO A 142 -20.28 -26.26 -1.37
N ARG A 143 -20.83 -26.34 -2.58
CA ARG A 143 -22.28 -26.38 -2.76
C ARG A 143 -22.73 -27.68 -2.10
N LEU A 144 -23.35 -27.58 -0.93
CA LEU A 144 -24.14 -28.67 -0.36
C LEU A 144 -25.26 -28.96 -1.36
N VAL A 145 -25.21 -30.15 -1.97
CA VAL A 145 -26.23 -30.73 -2.83
C VAL A 145 -27.17 -31.56 -1.97
#